data_AF-A0A934GDX0-F1
#
_entry.id   AF-A0A934GDX0-F1
#
_cell.length_a   1.000
_cell.length_b   1.000
_cell.length_c   1.000
_cell.angle_alpha   90.00
_cell.angle_beta   90.00
_cell.angle_gamma   90.00
#
_symmetry.space_group_name_H-M   'P 1'
#
loop_
_entity.id
_entity.type
_entity.pdbx_description
1 polymer ?
#
loop_
_entity_poly.entity_id
_entity_poly.type
_entity_poly.pdbx_seq_one_letter_code
_entity_poly.pdbx_strand_id
1 'polypeptide(L)' 'MAGDENWVDIGSAEEFAKTPLKRITAMNRELAVSFKDGKFGVVSNACNHVGGPLGNGRLDGD' A
#
# COMPACT_ATOMS: atom_id res chain seq x y z
N MET A 1 10.80 -9.58 23.01
CA MET A 1 9.33 -9.65 22.92
C MET A 1 8.94 -8.88 21.67
N ALA A 2 8.65 -9.56 20.56
CA ALA A 2 7.97 -8.90 19.45
C ALA A 2 6.60 -8.46 20.01
N GLY A 3 6.30 -7.15 19.97
CA GLY A 3 5.02 -6.63 20.42
C GLY A 3 3.89 -7.28 19.63
N ASP A 4 2.73 -7.44 20.27
CA ASP A 4 1.52 -7.97 19.64
C ASP A 4 1.31 -7.28 18.29
N GLU A 5 1.49 -8.04 17.20
CA GLU A 5 1.41 -7.51 15.85
C GLU A 5 -0.06 -7.18 15.59
N ASN A 6 -0.40 -5.89 15.60
CA ASN A 6 -1.75 -5.39 15.33
C ASN A 6 -2.07 -5.50 13.83
N TRP A 7 -2.25 -6.74 13.36
CA TRP A 7 -2.62 -7.05 11.99
C TRP A 7 -4.01 -6.52 11.68
N VAL A 8 -4.12 -5.85 10.53
CA VAL A 8 -5.38 -5.29 10.04
C VAL A 8 -5.69 -5.94 8.72
N ASP A 9 -6.87 -6.55 8.63
CA ASP A 9 -7.40 -7.01 7.34
C ASP A 9 -7.75 -5.80 6.46
N ILE A 10 -7.23 -5.81 5.24
CA ILE A 10 -7.45 -4.76 4.24
C ILE A 10 -8.18 -5.29 2.99
N GLY A 11 -8.54 -6.57 2.97
CA GLY A 11 -9.27 -7.23 1.89
C GLY A 11 -8.44 -8.24 1.08
N SER A 12 -9.04 -8.74 -0.01
CA SER A 12 -8.52 -9.88 -0.78
C SER A 12 -7.26 -9.56 -1.58
N ALA A 13 -6.22 -10.40 -1.44
CA ALA A 13 -4.99 -10.31 -2.23
C ALA A 13 -5.27 -10.34 -3.75
N GLU A 14 -6.24 -11.14 -4.19
CA GLU A 14 -6.66 -11.23 -5.60
C GLU A 14 -7.18 -9.90 -6.14
N GLU A 15 -7.89 -9.12 -5.33
CA GLU A 15 -8.39 -7.80 -5.73
C GLU A 15 -7.26 -6.78 -5.81
N PHE A 16 -6.32 -6.83 -4.87
CA PHE A 16 -5.14 -5.95 -4.90
C PHE A 16 -4.18 -6.30 -6.03
N ALA A 17 -4.12 -7.57 -6.45
CA ALA A 17 -3.27 -7.99 -7.55
C ALA A 17 -3.75 -7.50 -8.93
N LYS A 18 -5.03 -7.10 -9.06
CA LYS A 18 -5.62 -6.59 -10.33
C LYS A 18 -5.11 -5.21 -10.73
N THR A 19 -4.55 -4.44 -9.81
CA THR A 19 -4.10 -3.07 -10.08
C THR A 19 -2.69 -2.90 -9.52
N PRO A 20 -1.75 -2.36 -10.31
CA PRO A 20 -0.36 -2.25 -9.86
C PRO A 20 -0.22 -1.38 -8.61
N LEU A 21 -1.07 -0.37 -8.44
CA LEU A 21 -1.02 0.57 -7.32
C LEU A 21 -2.43 0.96 -6.88
N LYS A 22 -2.70 0.93 -5.58
CA LYS A 22 -3.99 1.29 -5.02
C LYS A 22 -3.82 2.05 -3.71
N ARG A 23 -4.58 3.14 -3.56
CA ARG A 23 -4.74 3.85 -2.27
C ARG A 23 -5.79 3.15 -1.42
N ILE A 24 -5.49 2.96 -0.14
CA ILE A 24 -6.46 2.50 0.87
C ILE A 24 -6.32 3.30 2.16
N THR A 25 -7.33 3.19 3.02
CA THR A 25 -7.27 3.62 4.41
C THR A 25 -7.36 2.40 5.30
N ALA A 26 -6.39 2.22 6.19
CA ALA A 26 -6.41 1.18 7.22
C ALA A 26 -6.21 1.84 8.59
N MET A 27 -7.09 1.51 9.54
CA MET A 27 -7.21 2.24 10.81
C MET A 27 -7.42 3.75 10.56
N ASN A 28 -6.42 4.58 10.85
CA ASN A 28 -6.42 6.03 10.65
C ASN A 28 -5.27 6.50 9.74
N ARG A 29 -4.74 5.59 8.91
CA ARG A 29 -3.61 5.86 8.02
C ARG A 29 -3.99 5.58 6.58
N GLU A 30 -3.57 6.49 5.71
CA GLU A 30 -3.62 6.25 4.28
C GLU A 30 -2.37 5.52 3.82
N LEU A 31 -2.56 4.46 3.05
CA LEU A 31 -1.51 3.60 2.55
C LEU A 31 -1.58 3.50 1.03
N ALA A 32 -0.41 3.42 0.40
CA ALA A 32 -0.26 3.02 -0.98
C ALA A 32 0.17 1.55 -1.01
N VAL A 33 -0.69 0.70 -1.58
CA VAL A 33 -0.44 -0.73 -1.76
C VAL A 33 -0.02 -0.95 -3.21
N SER A 34 1.19 -1.46 -3.40
CA SER A 34 1.73 -1.83 -4.70
C SER A 34 1.72 -3.34 -4.87
N PHE A 35 1.41 -3.82 -6.07
CA PHE A 35 1.59 -5.21 -6.47
C PHE A 35 2.41 -5.30 -7.75
N LYS A 36 3.50 -6.06 -7.69
CA LYS A 36 4.40 -6.25 -8.82
C LYS A 36 5.17 -7.57 -8.69
N ASP A 37 5.29 -8.33 -9.78
CA ASP A 37 6.01 -9.61 -9.84
C ASP A 37 5.64 -10.59 -8.72
N GLY A 38 4.34 -10.70 -8.42
CA GLY A 38 3.83 -11.59 -7.38
C GLY A 38 4.07 -11.11 -5.95
N LYS A 39 4.58 -9.89 -5.75
CA LYS A 39 4.93 -9.33 -4.44
C LYS A 39 4.10 -8.10 -4.12
N PHE A 40 3.71 -7.99 -2.85
CA PHE A 40 3.07 -6.81 -2.30
C PHE A 40 4.09 -5.91 -1.61
N GLY A 41 3.92 -4.61 -1.79
CA GLY A 41 4.60 -3.56 -1.04
C GLY A 41 3.56 -2.62 -0.44
N VAL A 42 3.82 -2.13 0.77
CA VAL A 42 2.91 -1.20 1.45
C VAL A 42 3.75 -0.08 2.06
N VAL A 43 3.39 1.15 1.72
CA VAL A 43 4.03 2.36 2.26
C VAL A 43 2.97 3.39 2.65
N SER A 44 3.36 4.39 3.43
CA SER A 44 2.53 5.57 3.68
C SER A 44 2.10 6.20 2.35
N ASN A 45 0.82 6.57 2.23
CA ASN A 45 0.34 7.22 1.02
C ASN A 45 0.89 8.64 0.84
N ALA A 46 1.35 9.30 1.91
CA ALA A 46 1.95 10.63 1.82
C ALA A 46 3.39 10.55 1.29
N CYS A 47 3.67 11.23 0.18
CA CYS A 47 5.04 11.40 -0.31
C CYS A 47 5.86 12.24 0.69
N ASN A 48 7.07 11.78 1.04
CA ASN A 48 7.94 12.46 2.00
C ASN A 48 8.44 13.85 1.56
N HIS A 49 8.29 14.22 0.28
CA HIS A 49 8.72 15.51 -0.23
C HIS A 49 7.70 16.63 0.05
N VAL A 50 6.49 16.52 -0.53
CA VAL A 50 5.43 17.54 -0.43
C VAL A 50 4.09 17.01 0.06
N GLY A 51 4.00 15.74 0.45
CA GLY A 51 2.77 15.14 0.98
C GLY A 51 1.73 14.70 -0.06
N GLY A 52 2.06 14.72 -1.35
CA GLY A 52 1.16 14.23 -2.41
C GLY A 52 0.86 12.72 -2.28
N PRO A 53 -0.33 12.25 -2.74
CA PRO A 53 -0.77 10.86 -2.58
C PRO A 53 -0.04 9.91 -3.55
N LEU A 54 0.84 9.07 -3.03
CA LEU A 54 1.58 8.06 -3.78
C LEU A 54 0.67 7.07 -4.50
N GLY A 55 -0.47 6.69 -3.90
CA GLY A 55 -1.44 5.77 -4.48
C GLY A 55 -2.15 6.28 -5.75
N ASN A 56 -2.01 7.57 -6.08
CA ASN A 56 -2.46 8.14 -7.36
C ASN A 56 -1.32 8.24 -8.40
N GLY A 57 -0.11 7.81 -8.03
CA GLY A 57 1.05 7.81 -8.91
C GLY A 57 1.08 6.61 -9.85
N ARG A 58 2.27 6.32 -10.37
CA ARG A 58 2.53 5.16 -11.24
C ARG A 58 3.72 4.40 -10.70
N LEU A 59 3.64 3.07 -10.72
CA LEU A 59 4.81 2.22 -10.54
C LEU A 59 5.58 2.15 -11.85
N ASP A 60 6.88 2.37 -11.77
CA ASP A 60 7.81 2.30 -12.89
C ASP A 60 9.07 1.54 -12.45
N GLY A 61 9.73 0.87 -13.40
CA GLY A 61 10.89 -0.01 -13.17
C GLY A 61 10.58 -1.49 -13.42
N ASP A 62 11.62 -2.33 -13.34
CA ASP A 62 11.62 -3.82 -13.41
C ASP A 62 11.93 -4.41 -12.03
#